data_AF-A0A958ECJ5-F1
#
_entry.id   AF-A0A958ECJ5-F1
#
_cell.length_a   1.000
_cell.length_b   1.000
_cell.length_c   1.000
_cell.angle_alpha   90.00
_cell.angle_beta   90.00
_cell.angle_gamma   90.00
#
_symmetry.space_group_name_H-M   'P 1'
#
loop_
_entity.id
_entity.type
_entity.pdbx_description
1 polymer ?
#
loop_
_entity_poly.entity_id
_entity_poly.type
_entity_poly.pdbx_seq_one_letter_code
_entity_poly.pdbx_strand_id
1 'polypeptide(L)'
;MNESRNFSDTQIIIFLLSVIALMGLGAILYVTRAVILPLALAVFLSFILEPVIAFFERRGVPSILAIIFTLLITFLMAALLGILVNSSIQSFAEEFPKHEAKYQKHVSGFFDALIALFEPPPELLNGEMSGGKRFKMLNTLSQFSLSDMITATLGAVTRFLSNFLLVLLFLLFILMGRNQLSRKLIGAFDRRTSRQMSAILQNINQQIQRYIVAKTLISLLTAIFTTSVLLLFQVEFAIIWGVLTFLLNFIPSIGSVLAVFMPVTIAFL
;
A
#
# COMPACT_ATOMS: atom_id res chain seq x y z
N MET A 1 31.42 -52.75 9.27
CA MET A 1 31.84 -51.53 8.54
C MET A 1 30.80 -50.99 7.53
N ASN A 2 29.58 -51.56 7.44
CA ASN A 2 28.56 -51.13 6.46
C ASN A 2 27.49 -50.16 7.00
N GLU A 3 27.32 -50.04 8.33
CA GLU A 3 26.23 -49.24 8.89
C GLU A 3 26.45 -47.72 8.79
N SER A 4 27.69 -47.24 8.80
CA SER A 4 27.99 -45.80 8.67
C SER A 4 27.74 -45.25 7.27
N ARG A 5 27.71 -46.10 6.23
CA ARG A 5 27.53 -45.68 4.83
C ARG A 5 26.06 -45.39 4.49
N ASN A 6 25.13 -46.19 5.01
CA ASN A 6 23.68 -46.02 4.81
C ASN A 6 23.11 -44.71 5.39
N PHE A 7 23.68 -44.21 6.49
CA PHE A 7 23.24 -42.95 7.09
C PHE A 7 23.58 -41.74 6.20
N SER A 8 24.75 -41.75 5.56
CA SER A 8 25.17 -40.67 4.64
C SER A 8 24.31 -40.67 3.37
N ASP A 9 24.05 -41.83 2.79
CA ASP A 9 23.27 -41.93 1.55
C ASP A 9 21.80 -41.51 1.76
N THR A 10 21.21 -41.85 2.90
CA THR A 10 19.85 -41.42 3.27
C THR A 10 19.77 -39.90 3.44
N GLN A 11 20.76 -39.28 4.09
CA GLN A 11 20.81 -37.83 4.26
C GLN A 11 20.99 -37.10 2.92
N ILE A 12 21.80 -37.63 2.02
CA ILE A 12 21.99 -37.08 0.66
C ILE A 12 20.70 -37.18 -0.15
N ILE A 13 19.99 -38.32 -0.09
CA ILE A 13 18.71 -38.49 -0.77
C ILE A 13 17.65 -37.52 -0.22
N ILE A 14 17.54 -37.39 1.10
CA ILE A 14 16.62 -36.44 1.73
C ILE A 14 16.97 -35.02 1.30
N PHE A 15 18.25 -34.64 1.29
CA PHE A 15 18.69 -33.32 0.85
C PHE A 15 18.33 -33.05 -0.62
N LEU A 16 18.62 -33.98 -1.53
CA LEU A 16 18.26 -33.84 -2.95
C LEU A 16 16.75 -33.75 -3.16
N LEU A 17 15.98 -34.59 -2.48
CA LEU A 17 14.51 -34.52 -2.51
C LEU A 17 14.00 -33.19 -1.96
N SER A 18 14.62 -32.66 -0.90
CA SER A 18 14.26 -31.35 -0.33
C SER A 18 14.50 -30.22 -1.33
N VAL A 19 15.63 -30.24 -2.03
CA VAL A 19 15.97 -29.24 -3.06
C VAL A 19 14.99 -29.32 -4.23
N ILE A 20 14.69 -30.52 -4.73
CA ILE A 20 13.71 -30.71 -5.80
C ILE A 20 12.31 -30.25 -5.35
N ALA A 21 11.91 -30.57 -4.11
CA ALA A 21 10.64 -30.13 -3.55
C ALA A 21 10.57 -28.60 -3.42
N LEU A 22 11.65 -27.94 -2.95
CA LEU A 22 11.75 -26.49 -2.87
C LEU A 22 11.67 -25.81 -4.24
N MET A 23 12.39 -26.34 -5.24
CA MET A 23 12.33 -25.82 -6.60
C MET A 23 10.95 -26.04 -7.23
N GLY A 24 10.35 -27.21 -7.03
CA GLY A 24 8.99 -27.52 -7.48
C GLY A 24 7.95 -26.60 -6.83
N LEU A 25 8.06 -26.38 -5.52
CA LEU A 25 7.22 -25.43 -4.78
C LEU A 25 7.38 -24.01 -5.37
N GLY A 26 8.61 -23.55 -5.56
CA GLY A 26 8.90 -22.25 -6.17
C GLY A 26 8.31 -22.08 -7.57
N ALA A 27 8.42 -23.11 -8.41
CA ALA A 27 7.84 -23.13 -9.75
C ALA A 27 6.31 -23.07 -9.71
N ILE A 28 5.67 -23.85 -8.83
CA ILE A 28 4.21 -23.80 -8.61
C ILE A 28 3.81 -22.40 -8.17
N LEU A 29 4.49 -21.82 -7.17
CA LEU A 29 4.20 -20.46 -6.67
C LEU A 29 4.35 -19.41 -7.77
N TYR A 30 5.38 -19.53 -8.61
CA TYR A 30 5.61 -18.61 -9.72
C TYR A 30 4.49 -18.68 -10.76
N VAL A 31 4.07 -19.89 -11.14
CA VAL A 31 2.99 -20.11 -12.12
C VAL A 31 1.64 -19.68 -11.55
N THR A 32 1.36 -20.00 -10.28
CA THR A 32 0.10 -19.65 -9.60
C THR A 32 0.12 -18.28 -8.93
N ARG A 33 1.13 -17.43 -9.17
CA ARG A 33 1.22 -16.08 -8.59
C ARG A 33 -0.04 -15.24 -8.83
N ALA A 34 -0.69 -15.39 -9.98
CA ALA A 34 -1.91 -14.69 -10.34
C ALA A 34 -3.10 -15.01 -9.41
N VAL A 35 -3.05 -16.16 -8.72
CA VAL A 35 -4.05 -16.64 -7.77
C VAL A 35 -3.58 -16.48 -6.32
N ILE A 36 -2.30 -16.75 -6.08
CA ILE A 36 -1.68 -16.66 -4.75
C ILE A 36 -1.65 -15.21 -4.25
N LEU A 37 -1.37 -14.23 -5.12
CA LEU A 37 -1.35 -12.82 -4.69
C LEU A 37 -2.72 -12.37 -4.18
N PRO A 38 -3.82 -12.54 -4.93
CA PRO A 38 -5.16 -12.23 -4.43
C PRO A 38 -5.55 -13.01 -3.16
N LEU A 39 -5.17 -14.29 -3.08
CA LEU A 39 -5.42 -15.12 -1.91
C LEU A 39 -4.68 -14.61 -0.67
N ALA A 40 -3.39 -14.28 -0.80
CA ALA A 40 -2.58 -13.74 0.29
C ALA A 40 -3.13 -12.39 0.76
N LEU A 41 -3.54 -11.52 -0.17
CA LEU A 41 -4.21 -10.27 0.15
C LEU A 41 -5.54 -10.51 0.86
N ALA A 42 -6.33 -11.49 0.44
CA ALA A 42 -7.58 -11.85 1.10
C ALA A 42 -7.36 -12.38 2.52
N VAL A 43 -6.34 -13.22 2.74
CA VAL A 43 -5.96 -13.67 4.10
C VAL A 43 -5.55 -12.47 4.96
N PHE A 44 -4.71 -11.57 4.45
CA PHE A 44 -4.31 -10.37 5.18
C PHE A 44 -5.50 -9.46 5.50
N LEU A 45 -6.34 -9.17 4.52
CA LEU A 45 -7.56 -8.38 4.68
C LEU A 45 -8.55 -9.05 5.61
N SER A 46 -8.61 -10.38 5.68
CA SER A 46 -9.48 -11.09 6.62
C SER A 46 -9.16 -10.70 8.06
N PHE A 47 -7.88 -10.63 8.41
CA PHE A 47 -7.46 -10.21 9.75
C PHE A 47 -7.75 -8.72 10.02
N ILE A 48 -7.58 -7.86 9.00
CA ILE A 48 -7.83 -6.42 9.13
C ILE A 48 -9.31 -6.09 9.26
N LEU A 49 -10.16 -6.77 8.49
CA LEU A 49 -11.59 -6.51 8.40
C LEU A 49 -12.38 -7.27 9.46
N GLU A 50 -11.82 -8.32 10.06
CA GLU A 50 -12.42 -9.07 11.17
C GLU A 50 -13.03 -8.20 12.28
N PRO A 51 -12.35 -7.18 12.86
CA PRO A 51 -12.94 -6.35 13.92
C PRO A 51 -14.19 -5.59 13.44
N VAL A 52 -14.20 -5.13 12.19
CA VAL A 52 -15.35 -4.42 11.60
C VAL A 52 -16.50 -5.39 11.31
N ILE A 53 -16.17 -6.57 10.79
CA ILE A 53 -17.16 -7.61 10.47
C ILE A 53 -17.77 -8.16 11.77
N ALA A 54 -16.96 -8.43 12.78
CA ALA A 54 -17.41 -8.86 14.10
C ALA A 54 -18.30 -7.80 14.76
N PHE A 55 -18.06 -6.51 14.54
CA PHE A 55 -18.93 -5.44 15.01
C PHE A 55 -20.33 -5.51 14.38
N PHE A 56 -20.43 -5.74 13.07
CA PHE A 56 -21.72 -5.93 12.38
C PHE A 56 -22.40 -7.24 12.80
N GLU A 57 -21.66 -8.35 12.89
CA GLU A 57 -22.19 -9.64 13.34
C GLU A 57 -22.74 -9.57 14.77
N ARG A 58 -22.07 -8.85 15.68
CA ARG A 58 -22.57 -8.62 17.05
C ARG A 58 -23.87 -7.82 17.09
N ARG A 59 -24.20 -7.06 16.05
CA ARG A 59 -25.48 -6.36 15.88
C ARG A 59 -26.55 -7.21 15.18
N GLY A 60 -26.29 -8.50 14.95
CA GLY A 60 -27.25 -9.43 14.35
C GLY A 60 -27.24 -9.49 12.82
N VAL A 61 -26.27 -8.83 12.16
CA VAL A 61 -26.12 -8.91 10.70
C VAL A 61 -25.53 -10.28 10.32
N PRO A 62 -26.13 -11.03 9.38
CA PRO A 62 -25.56 -12.30 8.94
C PRO A 62 -24.19 -12.09 8.30
N SER A 63 -23.26 -13.05 8.49
CA SER A 63 -21.85 -12.91 8.11
C SER A 63 -21.62 -12.43 6.67
N ILE A 64 -22.40 -12.93 5.71
CA ILE A 64 -22.28 -12.53 4.30
C ILE A 64 -22.57 -11.03 4.11
N LEU A 65 -23.64 -10.53 4.73
CA LEU A 65 -24.00 -9.11 4.66
C LEU A 65 -22.96 -8.25 5.39
N ALA A 66 -22.45 -8.71 6.53
CA ALA A 66 -21.40 -8.00 7.26
C ALA A 66 -20.13 -7.84 6.41
N ILE A 67 -19.73 -8.87 5.68
CA ILE A 67 -18.59 -8.83 4.74
C ILE A 67 -18.86 -7.85 3.60
N ILE A 68 -20.03 -7.94 2.94
CA ILE A 68 -20.40 -7.07 1.82
C ILE A 68 -20.42 -5.61 2.26
N PHE A 69 -21.07 -5.29 3.39
CA PHE A 69 -21.13 -3.92 3.91
C PHE A 69 -19.75 -3.40 4.28
N THR A 70 -18.92 -4.21 4.94
CA THR A 70 -17.57 -3.80 5.31
C THR A 70 -16.74 -3.48 4.07
N LEU A 71 -16.78 -4.33 3.05
CA LEU A 71 -16.08 -4.10 1.79
C LEU A 71 -16.60 -2.88 1.03
N LEU A 72 -17.91 -2.68 1.00
CA LEU A 72 -18.53 -1.52 0.37
C LEU A 72 -18.06 -0.22 1.05
N ILE A 73 -18.05 -0.19 2.39
CA ILE A 73 -17.57 0.95 3.17
C ILE A 73 -16.09 1.20 2.90
N THR A 74 -15.24 0.16 2.93
CA THR A 74 -13.81 0.29 2.65
C THR A 74 -13.55 0.80 1.24
N PHE A 75 -14.26 0.26 0.24
CA PHE A 75 -14.13 0.70 -1.15
C PHE A 75 -14.60 2.15 -1.34
N LEU A 76 -15.74 2.51 -0.76
CA LEU A 76 -16.27 3.89 -0.83
C LEU A 76 -15.31 4.88 -0.17
N MET A 77 -14.76 4.53 1.00
CA MET A 77 -13.77 5.36 1.69
C MET A 77 -12.50 5.53 0.85
N ALA A 78 -11.99 4.46 0.24
CA ALA A 78 -10.84 4.53 -0.65
C ALA A 78 -11.11 5.36 -1.92
N ALA A 79 -12.30 5.23 -2.51
CA ALA A 79 -12.72 6.01 -3.68
C ALA A 79 -12.84 7.51 -3.36
N LEU A 80 -13.45 7.85 -2.22
CA LEU A 80 -13.55 9.23 -1.74
C LEU A 80 -12.17 9.84 -1.51
N LEU A 81 -11.27 9.10 -0.86
CA LEU A 81 -9.87 9.54 -0.68
C LEU A 81 -9.17 9.71 -2.03
N GLY A 82 -9.37 8.79 -2.98
CA GLY A 82 -8.80 8.88 -4.33
C GLY A 82 -9.28 10.11 -5.09
N ILE A 83 -10.57 10.43 -5.02
CA ILE A 83 -11.15 11.64 -5.63
C ILE A 83 -10.58 12.88 -4.96
N LEU A 84 -10.51 12.91 -3.63
CA LEU A 84 -9.95 14.04 -2.88
C LEU A 84 -8.50 14.29 -3.29
N VAL A 85 -7.65 13.27 -3.26
CA VAL A 85 -6.25 13.35 -3.69
C VAL A 85 -6.14 13.80 -5.15
N ASN A 86 -6.95 13.25 -6.05
CA ASN A 86 -6.94 13.65 -7.46
C ASN A 86 -7.31 15.12 -7.65
N SER A 87 -8.36 15.61 -6.97
CA SER A 87 -8.76 17.02 -7.02
C SER A 87 -7.63 17.93 -6.53
N SER A 88 -6.89 17.50 -5.52
CA SER A 88 -5.78 18.25 -4.95
C SER A 88 -4.53 18.25 -5.83
N ILE A 89 -4.25 17.14 -6.52
CA ILE A 89 -3.18 17.08 -7.53
C ILE A 89 -3.50 18.02 -8.68
N GLN A 90 -4.77 18.11 -9.09
CA GLN A 90 -5.20 19.04 -10.14
C GLN A 90 -5.06 20.50 -9.68
N SER A 91 -5.53 20.85 -8.48
CA SER A 91 -5.34 22.19 -7.91
C SER A 91 -3.85 22.55 -7.79
N PHE A 92 -3.01 21.62 -7.31
CA PHE A 92 -1.57 21.81 -7.27
C PHE A 92 -0.98 22.01 -8.68
N ALA A 93 -1.37 21.20 -9.67
CA ALA A 93 -0.88 21.31 -11.04
C ALA A 93 -1.37 22.59 -11.77
N GLU A 94 -2.50 23.17 -11.35
CA GLU A 94 -3.04 24.42 -11.88
C GLU A 94 -2.44 25.67 -11.19
N GLU A 95 -2.06 25.56 -9.92
CA GLU A 95 -1.41 26.64 -9.16
C GLU A 95 0.11 26.67 -9.39
N PHE A 96 0.75 25.52 -9.63
CA PHE A 96 2.19 25.40 -9.91
C PHE A 96 2.70 26.34 -11.02
N PRO A 97 2.00 26.52 -12.17
CA PRO A 97 2.40 27.45 -13.22
C PRO A 97 2.18 28.92 -12.85
N LYS A 98 1.15 29.25 -12.04
CA LYS A 98 0.84 30.63 -11.64
C LYS A 98 1.87 31.24 -10.68
N HIS A 99 2.62 30.39 -9.97
CA HIS A 99 3.70 30.80 -9.08
C HIS A 99 5.10 30.69 -9.71
N GLU A 100 5.24 30.33 -11.00
CA GLU A 100 6.53 30.24 -11.72
C GLU A 100 7.40 31.49 -11.57
N ALA A 101 6.80 32.69 -11.59
CA ALA A 101 7.56 33.94 -11.47
C ALA A 101 8.21 34.15 -10.09
N LYS A 102 7.68 33.52 -9.03
CA LYS A 102 8.21 33.59 -7.66
C LYS A 102 9.17 32.42 -7.36
N TYR A 103 8.86 31.23 -7.89
CA TYR A 103 9.65 30.01 -7.71
C TYR A 103 10.95 30.00 -8.52
N GLN A 104 10.96 30.54 -9.75
CA GLN A 104 12.19 30.60 -10.55
C GLN A 104 13.31 31.37 -9.83
N LYS A 105 12.99 32.41 -9.06
CA LYS A 105 13.98 33.28 -8.42
C LYS A 105 14.67 32.66 -7.20
N HIS A 106 14.00 31.77 -6.45
CA HIS A 106 14.57 31.12 -5.26
C HIS A 106 15.15 29.74 -5.57
N VAL A 107 14.52 29.00 -6.49
CA VAL A 107 15.01 27.69 -6.93
C VAL A 107 16.29 27.86 -7.76
N SER A 108 16.37 28.84 -8.68
CA SER A 108 17.61 29.08 -9.43
C SER A 108 18.74 29.54 -8.52
N GLY A 109 18.48 30.46 -7.58
CA GLY A 109 19.50 30.95 -6.65
C GLY A 109 20.07 29.87 -5.72
N PHE A 110 19.25 28.91 -5.28
CA PHE A 110 19.71 27.78 -4.47
C PHE A 110 20.56 26.79 -5.29
N PHE A 111 20.14 26.48 -6.52
CA PHE A 111 20.91 25.63 -7.43
C PHE A 111 22.20 26.30 -7.92
N ASP A 112 22.18 27.60 -8.21
CA ASP A 112 23.36 28.40 -8.59
C ASP A 112 24.36 28.49 -7.41
N ALA A 113 23.88 28.64 -6.17
CA ALA A 113 24.72 28.60 -4.97
C ALA A 113 25.32 27.22 -4.70
N LEU A 114 24.55 26.14 -4.94
CA LEU A 114 25.03 24.76 -4.84
C LEU A 114 26.07 24.44 -5.93
N ILE A 115 25.89 24.95 -7.15
CA ILE A 115 26.82 24.79 -8.27
C ILE A 115 28.09 25.63 -8.04
N ALA A 116 27.98 26.83 -7.46
CA ALA A 116 29.13 27.65 -7.07
C ALA A 116 29.96 27.04 -5.92
N LEU A 117 29.33 26.24 -5.05
CA LEU A 117 30.01 25.46 -4.00
C LEU A 117 30.71 24.20 -4.55
N PHE A 118 30.41 23.80 -5.79
CA PHE A 118 30.88 22.58 -6.44
C PHE A 118 31.30 22.93 -7.87
N GLU A 119 32.31 23.79 -8.06
CA GLU A 119 32.83 24.12 -9.39
C GLU A 119 33.47 22.90 -10.08
N PRO A 120 33.00 22.49 -11.28
CA PRO A 120 33.91 22.07 -12.34
C PRO A 120 34.03 23.17 -13.42
N PRO A 121 35.11 23.15 -14.23
CA PRO A 121 35.56 24.29 -15.02
C PRO A 121 34.58 24.76 -16.12
N PRO A 122 34.68 26.03 -16.55
CA PRO A 122 33.77 26.66 -17.50
C PRO A 122 34.10 26.27 -18.94
N GLU A 123 33.83 25.02 -19.33
CA GLU A 123 33.96 24.58 -20.73
C GLU A 123 32.68 23.94 -21.31
N LEU A 124 31.58 23.88 -20.56
CA LEU A 124 30.32 23.30 -21.04
C LEU A 124 29.22 24.33 -21.40
N LEU A 125 29.53 25.63 -21.38
CA LEU A 125 28.56 26.70 -21.67
C LEU A 125 28.41 27.05 -23.15
N ASN A 126 29.04 26.28 -24.06
CA ASN A 126 28.86 26.40 -25.50
C ASN A 126 28.18 25.15 -26.05
N GLY A 127 27.05 24.79 -25.48
CA GLY A 127 26.21 23.70 -25.95
C GLY A 127 24.82 24.21 -26.21
N GLU A 128 24.54 24.52 -27.48
CA GLU A 128 23.20 24.82 -28.00
C GLU A 128 22.23 23.65 -27.75
N MET A 129 21.76 23.46 -26.51
CA MET A 129 20.54 22.68 -26.26
C MET A 129 19.34 23.62 -26.29
N SER A 130 19.20 24.14 -27.51
CA SER A 130 18.10 24.90 -28.08
C SER A 130 16.73 24.35 -27.65
N GLY A 131 15.80 25.29 -27.40
CA GLY A 131 14.48 25.16 -26.78
C GLY A 131 13.49 24.15 -27.40
N GLY A 132 13.89 23.35 -28.39
CA GLY A 132 13.05 22.31 -29.00
C GLY A 132 12.66 21.17 -28.06
N LYS A 133 13.51 20.79 -27.09
CA LYS A 133 13.15 19.74 -26.10
C LYS A 133 12.19 20.23 -25.02
N ARG A 134 12.30 21.49 -24.59
CA ARG A 134 11.35 22.14 -23.66
C ARG A 134 9.98 22.30 -24.32
N PHE A 135 9.94 22.72 -25.59
CA PHE A 135 8.69 22.87 -26.34
C PHE A 135 8.03 21.53 -26.70
N LYS A 136 8.80 20.46 -26.95
CA LYS A 136 8.26 19.12 -27.18
C LYS A 136 7.69 18.49 -25.90
N MET A 137 8.25 18.83 -24.73
CA MET A 137 7.71 18.42 -23.42
C MET A 137 6.44 19.22 -23.05
N LEU A 138 6.40 20.52 -23.35
CA LEU A 138 5.21 21.36 -23.21
C LEU A 138 4.08 20.94 -24.16
N ASN A 139 4.38 20.51 -25.40
CA ASN A 139 3.36 20.03 -26.34
C ASN A 139 2.92 18.58 -26.09
N THR A 140 3.70 17.79 -25.34
CA THR A 140 3.28 16.45 -24.86
C THR A 140 2.37 16.57 -23.64
N LEU A 141 2.50 17.64 -22.85
CA LEU A 141 1.63 17.95 -21.71
C LEU A 141 0.29 18.57 -22.14
N SER A 142 0.25 19.34 -23.24
CA SER A 142 -0.99 19.89 -23.80
C SER A 142 -1.76 18.92 -24.71
N GLN A 143 -1.17 17.78 -25.06
CA GLN A 143 -1.82 16.69 -25.79
C GLN A 143 -2.31 15.55 -24.87
N PHE A 144 -2.29 15.75 -23.55
CA PHE A 144 -3.03 14.90 -22.62
C PHE A 144 -4.53 15.08 -22.88
N SER A 145 -5.04 14.31 -23.82
CA SER A 145 -6.45 14.39 -24.18
C SER A 145 -7.28 13.89 -23.00
N LEU A 146 -8.43 14.52 -22.76
CA LEU A 146 -9.44 14.00 -21.82
C LEU A 146 -9.73 12.53 -22.11
N SER A 147 -9.70 12.12 -23.38
CA SER A 147 -9.82 10.73 -23.81
C SER A 147 -8.70 9.81 -23.31
N ASP A 148 -7.44 10.25 -23.27
CA ASP A 148 -6.33 9.44 -22.78
C ASP A 148 -6.39 9.26 -21.26
N MET A 149 -6.76 10.31 -20.53
CA MET A 149 -7.00 10.21 -19.08
C MET A 149 -8.19 9.30 -18.80
N ILE A 150 -9.32 9.49 -19.49
CA ILE A 150 -10.51 8.64 -19.33
C ILE A 150 -10.15 7.18 -19.66
N THR A 151 -9.40 6.91 -20.73
CA THR A 151 -9.01 5.55 -21.10
C THR A 151 -8.02 4.95 -20.10
N ALA A 152 -7.06 5.72 -19.61
CA ALA A 152 -6.11 5.29 -18.57
C ALA A 152 -6.81 5.01 -17.23
N THR A 153 -7.72 5.88 -16.81
CA THR A 153 -8.54 5.71 -15.60
C THR A 153 -9.48 4.52 -15.74
N LEU A 154 -10.20 4.38 -16.86
CA LEU A 154 -11.06 3.23 -17.11
C LEU A 154 -10.27 1.93 -17.17
N GLY A 155 -9.08 1.93 -17.78
CA GLY A 155 -8.17 0.79 -17.79
C GLY A 155 -7.67 0.43 -16.39
N ALA A 156 -7.30 1.42 -15.58
CA ALA A 156 -6.89 1.22 -14.19
C ALA A 156 -8.04 0.69 -13.33
N VAL A 157 -9.25 1.27 -13.45
CA VAL A 157 -10.46 0.83 -12.76
C VAL A 157 -10.82 -0.59 -13.17
N THR A 158 -10.74 -0.93 -14.46
CA THR A 158 -11.04 -2.28 -14.94
C THR A 158 -10.05 -3.31 -14.40
N ARG A 159 -8.75 -3.03 -14.44
CA ARG A 159 -7.72 -3.93 -13.86
C ARG A 159 -7.89 -4.06 -12.35
N PHE A 160 -8.15 -2.95 -11.67
CA PHE A 160 -8.42 -2.94 -10.24
C PHE A 160 -9.65 -3.79 -9.92
N LEU A 161 -10.76 -3.61 -10.64
CA LEU A 161 -12.01 -4.30 -10.39
C LEU A 161 -11.89 -5.81 -10.65
N SER A 162 -11.20 -6.21 -11.73
CA SER A 162 -10.92 -7.62 -12.02
C SER A 162 -10.10 -8.28 -10.91
N ASN A 163 -9.05 -7.62 -10.41
CA ASN A 163 -8.23 -8.14 -9.32
C ASN A 163 -8.99 -8.11 -7.98
N PHE A 164 -9.73 -7.03 -7.73
CA PHE A 164 -10.52 -6.82 -6.52
C PHE A 164 -11.63 -7.87 -6.40
N LEU A 165 -12.27 -8.26 -7.51
CA LEU A 165 -13.30 -9.30 -7.51
C LEU A 165 -12.75 -10.66 -7.09
N LEU A 166 -11.54 -11.03 -7.54
CA LEU A 166 -10.85 -12.25 -7.09
C LEU A 166 -10.49 -12.20 -5.60
N VAL A 167 -9.93 -11.08 -5.13
CA VAL A 167 -9.64 -10.87 -3.70
C VAL A 167 -10.92 -10.97 -2.87
N LEU A 168 -12.00 -10.34 -3.32
CA LEU A 168 -13.31 -10.33 -2.67
C LEU A 168 -13.89 -11.75 -2.59
N LEU A 169 -13.79 -12.52 -3.67
CA LEU A 169 -14.24 -13.90 -3.71
C LEU A 169 -13.45 -14.79 -2.73
N PHE A 170 -12.12 -14.67 -2.70
CA PHE A 170 -11.30 -15.39 -1.71
C PHE A 170 -11.61 -14.97 -0.28
N LEU A 171 -11.77 -13.67 -0.04
CA LEU A 171 -12.11 -13.15 1.27
C LEU A 171 -13.45 -13.72 1.73
N LEU A 172 -14.47 -13.70 0.86
CA LEU A 172 -15.77 -14.29 1.15
C LEU A 172 -15.63 -15.77 1.54
N PHE A 173 -14.89 -16.57 0.75
CA PHE A 173 -14.66 -17.98 1.07
C PHE A 173 -13.89 -18.18 2.38
N ILE A 174 -12.85 -17.40 2.65
CA ILE A 174 -12.06 -17.48 3.88
C ILE A 174 -12.93 -17.17 5.09
N LEU A 175 -13.71 -16.08 5.04
CA LEU A 175 -14.53 -15.66 6.17
C LEU A 175 -15.75 -16.56 6.38
N MET A 176 -16.42 -16.97 5.32
CA MET A 176 -17.53 -17.93 5.40
C MET A 176 -17.05 -19.30 5.87
N GLY A 177 -15.84 -19.69 5.45
CA GLY A 177 -15.18 -20.94 5.82
C GLY A 177 -14.53 -20.92 7.20
N ARG A 178 -14.28 -19.75 7.82
CA ARG A 178 -13.44 -19.64 9.04
C ARG A 178 -13.92 -20.56 10.17
N ASN A 179 -15.23 -20.64 10.38
CA ASN A 179 -15.85 -21.45 11.43
C ASN A 179 -15.78 -22.96 11.13
N GLN A 180 -15.86 -23.35 9.85
CA GLN A 180 -15.84 -24.75 9.43
C GLN A 180 -14.40 -25.27 9.35
N LEU A 181 -13.50 -24.46 8.78
CA LEU A 181 -12.08 -24.76 8.64
C LEU A 181 -11.44 -24.91 10.01
N SER A 182 -11.70 -23.97 10.93
CA SER A 182 -11.22 -24.06 12.31
C SER A 182 -11.71 -25.35 12.99
N ARG A 183 -13.00 -25.70 12.88
CA ARG A 183 -13.54 -26.95 13.47
C ARG A 183 -12.92 -28.22 12.88
N LYS A 184 -12.73 -28.29 11.55
CA LYS A 184 -12.13 -29.45 10.88
C LYS A 184 -10.64 -29.60 11.21
N LEU A 185 -9.88 -28.50 11.22
CA LEU A 185 -8.47 -28.51 11.61
C LEU A 185 -8.31 -28.93 13.08
N ILE A 186 -9.10 -28.34 13.98
CA ILE A 186 -9.12 -28.66 15.41
C ILE A 186 -9.56 -30.11 15.66
N GLY A 187 -10.45 -30.66 14.83
CA GLY A 187 -10.92 -32.04 14.92
C GLY A 187 -9.96 -33.10 14.35
N ALA A 188 -8.97 -32.69 13.55
CA ALA A 188 -7.97 -33.59 12.97
C ALA A 188 -6.78 -33.89 13.91
N PHE A 189 -6.65 -33.14 15.01
CA PHE A 189 -5.59 -33.32 16.01
C PHE A 189 -6.15 -33.80 17.35
N ASP A 190 -5.30 -34.43 18.16
CA ASP A 190 -5.64 -34.86 19.52
C ASP A 190 -6.21 -33.71 20.37
N ARG A 191 -7.11 -34.03 21.31
CA ARG A 191 -7.82 -33.06 22.18
C ARG A 191 -6.91 -32.02 22.85
N ARG A 192 -5.66 -32.38 23.19
CA ARG A 192 -4.69 -31.47 23.81
C ARG A 192 -4.13 -30.46 22.81
N THR A 193 -3.63 -30.93 21.68
CA THR A 193 -3.06 -30.13 20.58
C THR A 193 -4.12 -29.20 19.97
N SER A 194 -5.33 -29.73 19.81
CA SER A 194 -6.53 -29.04 19.36
C SER A 194 -6.87 -27.80 20.21
N ARG A 195 -6.87 -27.94 21.55
CA ARG A 195 -7.09 -26.82 22.48
C ARG A 195 -5.96 -25.79 22.42
N GLN A 196 -4.70 -26.24 22.32
CA GLN A 196 -3.54 -25.36 22.22
C GLN A 196 -3.58 -24.53 20.93
N MET A 197 -3.84 -25.16 19.78
CA MET A 197 -3.95 -24.49 18.49
C MET A 197 -5.08 -23.45 18.49
N SER A 198 -6.24 -23.78 19.06
CA SER A 198 -7.34 -22.82 19.19
C SER A 198 -6.94 -21.61 20.03
N ALA A 199 -6.29 -21.82 21.17
CA ALA A 199 -5.81 -20.74 22.03
C ALA A 199 -4.77 -19.86 21.33
N ILE A 200 -3.81 -20.46 20.61
CA ILE A 200 -2.79 -19.72 19.85
C ILE A 200 -3.45 -18.87 18.75
N LEU A 201 -4.35 -19.45 17.96
CA LEU A 201 -5.04 -18.73 16.89
C LEU A 201 -5.89 -17.57 17.42
N GLN A 202 -6.59 -17.76 18.54
CA GLN A 202 -7.35 -16.70 19.19
C GLN A 202 -6.44 -15.59 19.72
N ASN A 203 -5.31 -15.95 20.33
CA ASN A 203 -4.32 -14.98 20.81
C ASN A 203 -3.70 -14.18 19.66
N ILE A 204 -3.38 -14.83 18.53
CA ILE A 204 -2.89 -14.13 17.33
C ILE A 204 -3.94 -13.16 16.83
N ASN A 205 -5.19 -13.61 16.67
CA ASN A 205 -6.27 -12.75 16.18
C ASN A 205 -6.51 -11.55 17.11
N GLN A 206 -6.59 -11.76 18.42
CA GLN A 206 -6.72 -10.65 19.39
C GLN A 206 -5.54 -9.68 19.36
N GLN A 207 -4.31 -10.17 19.23
CA GLN A 207 -3.12 -9.32 19.14
C GLN A 207 -3.13 -8.48 17.87
N ILE A 208 -3.44 -9.09 16.71
CA ILE A 208 -3.55 -8.38 15.43
C ILE A 208 -4.65 -7.31 15.52
N GLN A 209 -5.83 -7.67 16.05
CA GLN A 209 -6.94 -6.72 16.20
C GLN A 209 -6.57 -5.54 17.10
N ARG A 210 -5.99 -5.78 18.28
CA ARG A 210 -5.54 -4.72 19.19
C ARG A 210 -4.50 -3.82 18.54
N TYR A 211 -3.54 -4.41 17.83
CA TYR A 211 -2.52 -3.64 17.10
C TYR A 211 -3.15 -2.76 16.02
N ILE A 212 -4.05 -3.30 15.19
CA ILE A 212 -4.69 -2.54 14.11
C ILE A 212 -5.52 -1.39 14.66
N VAL A 213 -6.32 -1.64 15.72
CA VAL A 213 -7.12 -0.58 16.36
C VAL A 213 -6.22 0.50 16.94
N ALA A 214 -5.19 0.12 17.70
CA ALA A 214 -4.25 1.07 18.27
C ALA A 214 -3.55 1.89 17.18
N LYS A 215 -3.06 1.22 16.12
CA LYS A 215 -2.38 1.87 15.01
C LYS A 215 -3.30 2.83 14.26
N THR A 216 -4.54 2.44 14.02
CA THR A 216 -5.54 3.30 13.38
C THR A 216 -5.83 4.55 14.22
N LEU A 217 -6.02 4.39 15.53
CA LEU A 217 -6.26 5.52 16.43
C LEU A 217 -5.06 6.45 16.51
N ILE A 218 -3.85 5.90 16.67
CA ILE A 218 -2.62 6.68 16.69
C ILE A 218 -2.47 7.43 15.36
N SER A 219 -2.60 6.76 14.22
CA SER A 219 -2.51 7.37 12.90
C SER A 219 -3.54 8.48 12.70
N LEU A 220 -4.78 8.27 13.16
CA LEU A 220 -5.85 9.26 13.05
C LEU A 220 -5.57 10.50 13.91
N LEU A 221 -5.13 10.30 15.14
CA LEU A 221 -4.75 11.40 16.04
C LEU A 221 -3.55 12.17 15.47
N THR A 222 -2.54 11.48 14.95
CA THR A 222 -1.39 12.13 14.30
C THR A 222 -1.84 12.94 13.09
N ALA A 223 -2.72 12.40 12.25
CA ALA A 223 -3.22 13.11 11.07
C ALA A 223 -4.03 14.36 11.43
N ILE A 224 -4.95 14.26 12.40
CA ILE A 224 -5.73 15.41 12.88
C ILE A 224 -4.80 16.47 13.46
N PHE A 225 -3.80 16.06 14.25
CA PHE A 225 -2.81 16.97 14.82
C PHE A 225 -2.01 17.68 13.71
N THR A 226 -1.47 16.93 12.76
CA THR A 226 -0.72 17.49 11.62
C THR A 226 -1.58 18.46 10.80
N THR A 227 -2.81 18.09 10.43
CA THR A 227 -3.71 19.00 9.70
C THR A 227 -4.03 20.24 10.49
N SER A 228 -4.29 20.12 11.80
CA SER A 228 -4.61 21.27 12.64
C SER A 228 -3.44 22.26 12.70
N VAL A 229 -2.21 21.76 12.85
CA VAL A 229 -0.99 22.58 12.80
C VAL A 229 -0.86 23.27 11.44
N LEU A 230 -0.99 22.53 10.33
CA LEU A 230 -0.86 23.10 8.99
C LEU A 230 -1.94 24.15 8.68
N LEU A 231 -3.18 23.94 9.14
CA LEU A 231 -4.25 24.93 9.02
C LEU A 231 -3.97 26.19 9.84
N LEU A 232 -3.41 26.06 11.06
CA LEU A 232 -3.02 27.21 11.89
C LEU A 232 -1.94 28.07 11.21
N PHE A 233 -1.02 27.44 10.48
CA PHE A 233 0.04 28.12 9.72
C PHE A 233 -0.38 28.49 8.29
N GLN A 234 -1.65 28.31 7.92
CA GLN A 234 -2.18 28.57 6.57
C GLN A 234 -1.37 27.90 5.44
N VAL A 235 -0.82 26.71 5.72
CA VAL A 235 -0.10 25.93 4.71
C VAL A 235 -1.10 25.39 3.70
N GLU A 236 -0.84 25.62 2.42
CA GLU A 236 -1.64 25.11 1.32
C GLU A 236 -1.77 23.58 1.41
N PHE A 237 -2.93 23.05 1.00
CA PHE A 237 -3.17 21.61 0.96
C PHE A 237 -3.08 20.87 2.32
N ALA A 238 -3.25 21.56 3.46
CA ALA A 238 -3.18 20.98 4.81
C ALA A 238 -3.99 19.69 5.04
N ILE A 239 -5.17 19.58 4.42
CA ILE A 239 -6.03 18.39 4.51
C ILE A 239 -5.39 17.18 3.81
N ILE A 240 -4.75 17.38 2.65
CA ILE A 240 -4.07 16.31 1.92
C ILE A 240 -2.88 15.81 2.71
N TRP A 241 -2.10 16.73 3.29
CA TRP A 241 -0.99 16.35 4.18
C TRP A 241 -1.46 15.55 5.39
N GLY A 242 -2.63 15.88 5.95
CA GLY A 242 -3.30 15.08 6.97
C GLY A 242 -3.63 13.66 6.53
N VAL A 243 -4.34 13.54 5.40
CA VAL A 243 -4.70 12.25 4.81
C VAL A 243 -3.45 11.42 4.49
N LEU A 244 -2.43 12.04 3.92
CA LEU A 244 -1.16 11.38 3.60
C LEU A 244 -0.45 10.95 4.88
N THR A 245 -0.43 11.80 5.92
CA THR A 245 0.10 11.45 7.24
C THR A 245 -0.64 10.24 7.82
N PHE A 246 -1.98 10.21 7.77
CA PHE A 246 -2.78 9.08 8.22
C PHE A 246 -2.36 7.78 7.51
N LEU A 247 -2.35 7.82 6.17
CA LEU A 247 -2.07 6.66 5.32
C LEU A 247 -0.63 6.17 5.50
N LEU A 248 0.34 7.08 5.43
CA LEU A 248 1.75 6.71 5.52
C LEU A 248 2.17 6.29 6.93
N ASN A 249 1.47 6.73 7.97
CA ASN A 249 1.77 6.29 9.33
C ASN A 249 1.52 4.77 9.50
N PHE A 250 0.75 4.12 8.62
CA PHE A 250 0.65 2.65 8.59
C PHE A 250 1.91 1.95 8.07
N ILE A 251 2.76 2.63 7.30
CA ILE A 251 4.02 2.11 6.76
C ILE A 251 5.15 2.64 7.65
N PRO A 252 5.74 1.80 8.54
CA PRO A 252 6.90 2.20 9.31
C PRO A 252 7.99 2.76 8.38
N SER A 253 8.70 3.79 8.83
CA SER A 253 9.80 4.52 8.15
C SER A 253 9.51 5.33 6.88
N ILE A 254 8.48 5.05 6.06
CA ILE A 254 8.17 5.89 4.88
C ILE A 254 7.41 7.17 5.27
N GLY A 255 6.49 7.08 6.23
CA GLY A 255 5.64 8.21 6.62
C GLY A 255 6.37 9.38 7.25
N SER A 256 7.32 9.13 8.14
CA SER A 256 8.10 10.21 8.78
C SER A 256 8.99 10.93 7.77
N VAL A 257 9.55 10.20 6.80
CA VAL A 257 10.43 10.80 5.78
C VAL A 257 9.59 11.63 4.82
N LEU A 258 8.57 11.06 4.17
CA LEU A 258 7.77 11.83 3.18
C LEU A 258 6.91 12.92 3.81
N ALA A 259 6.35 12.73 5.02
CA ALA A 259 5.52 13.75 5.68
C ALA A 259 6.33 14.92 6.25
N VAL A 260 7.64 14.78 6.41
CA VAL A 260 8.53 15.90 6.77
C VAL A 260 9.15 16.50 5.52
N PHE A 261 9.66 15.67 4.60
CA PHE A 261 10.42 16.15 3.45
C PHE A 261 9.57 17.05 2.55
N MET A 262 8.33 16.65 2.24
CA MET A 262 7.48 17.39 1.31
C MET A 262 6.99 18.75 1.85
N PRO A 263 6.37 18.83 3.06
CA PRO A 263 5.96 20.12 3.63
C PRO A 263 7.14 21.05 3.90
N VAL A 264 8.30 20.51 4.29
CA VAL A 264 9.52 21.32 4.47
C VAL A 264 10.01 21.85 3.13
N THR A 265 10.02 21.05 2.06
CA THR A 265 10.38 21.58 0.73
C THR A 265 9.41 22.64 0.23
N ILE A 266 8.11 22.51 0.50
CA ILE A 266 7.10 23.49 0.09
C ILE A 266 7.15 24.75 0.99
N ALA A 267 7.43 24.59 2.29
CA ALA A 267 7.55 25.72 3.21
C ALA A 267 8.84 26.53 3.03
N PHE A 268 9.87 25.93 2.43
CA PHE A 268 11.13 26.60 2.06
C PHE A 268 11.17 27.07 0.58
N LEU A 269 10.20 26.70 -0.26
CA LEU A 269 10.00 27.21 -1.63
C LEU A 269 9.08 28.45 -1.65
#